data_AF-A0A1M3N610-F1
#
_entry.id   AF-A0A1M3N610-F1
#
_cell.length_a   1.000
_cell.length_b   1.000
_cell.length_c   1.000
_cell.angle_alpha   90.00
_cell.angle_beta   90.00
_cell.angle_gamma   90.00
#
_symmetry.space_group_name_H-M   'P 1'
#
loop_
_entity.id
_entity.type
_entity.pdbx_description
1 polymer ?
#
loop_
_entity_poly.entity_id
_entity_poly.type
_entity_poly.pdbx_seq_one_letter_code
_entity_poly.pdbx_strand_id
1 'polypeptide(L)'
;MCGQTIWCISAVTSCAAIPVCPDGSLEVKQCPSSADCFSVTECNATIHCQKGCEGPPPICDAGDTEVSGPSACLQDDAVCYSRSTCGVTIWCTGPSD
;
A
#
# COMPACT_ATOMS: atom_id res chain seq x y z
N MET A 1 22.91 38.25 35.42
CA MET A 1 22.21 38.02 34.13
C MET A 1 21.83 36.55 34.08
N CYS A 2 20.60 36.18 34.43
CA CYS A 2 20.13 34.79 34.37
C CYS A 2 18.72 34.80 33.79
N GLY A 3 18.52 34.08 32.68
CA GLY A 3 17.22 34.00 32.00
C GLY A 3 17.34 33.30 30.66
N GLN A 4 17.98 32.12 30.63
CA GLN A 4 17.92 31.27 29.45
C GLN A 4 16.58 30.53 29.49
N THR A 5 15.61 31.02 28.72
CA THR A 5 14.35 30.31 28.48
C THR A 5 14.64 29.18 27.51
N ILE A 6 14.82 27.97 28.05
CA ILE A 6 14.89 26.75 27.24
C ILE A 6 13.46 26.36 26.88
N TRP A 7 13.17 26.38 25.58
CA TRP A 7 11.91 25.89 25.04
C TRP A 7 11.97 24.38 24.98
N CYS A 8 11.20 23.70 25.83
CA CYS A 8 10.95 22.28 25.63
C CYS A 8 10.14 22.14 24.34
N ILE A 9 10.74 21.57 23.29
CA ILE A 9 9.96 20.83 22.32
C ILE A 9 9.32 19.71 23.13
N SER A 10 7.99 19.75 23.27
CA SER A 10 7.22 18.61 23.73
C SER A 10 7.73 17.44 22.92
N ALA A 11 8.44 16.52 23.58
CA ALA A 11 8.85 15.29 22.95
C ALA A 11 7.58 14.74 22.31
N VAL A 12 7.51 14.76 20.99
CA VAL A 12 6.53 13.95 20.30
C VAL A 12 6.89 12.56 20.74
N THR A 13 6.06 12.07 21.65
CA THR A 13 6.19 10.83 22.38
C THR A 13 6.87 9.79 21.51
N SER A 14 7.83 9.11 22.12
CA SER A 14 8.40 7.83 21.76
C SER A 14 7.30 6.80 21.45
N CYS A 15 6.58 6.97 20.34
CA CYS A 15 5.67 5.97 19.85
C CYS A 15 6.49 5.00 19.03
N ALA A 16 6.60 3.78 19.53
CA ALA A 16 7.25 2.70 18.80
C ALA A 16 6.46 2.26 17.56
N ALA A 17 5.20 2.71 17.41
CA ALA A 17 4.31 2.32 16.33
C ALA A 17 3.70 3.55 15.63
N ILE A 18 3.78 3.53 14.30
CA ILE A 18 3.00 4.36 13.40
C ILE A 18 1.63 3.70 13.16
N PRO A 19 0.54 4.47 12.98
CA PRO A 19 -0.72 3.88 12.54
C PRO A 19 -0.51 3.18 11.20
N VAL A 20 -0.97 1.92 11.10
CA VAL A 20 -0.98 1.14 9.86
C VAL A 20 -2.33 0.46 9.72
N CYS A 21 -2.78 0.25 8.48
CA CYS A 21 -4.03 -0.46 8.25
C CYS A 21 -3.86 -1.96 8.55
N PRO A 22 -4.87 -2.61 9.17
CA PRO A 22 -4.86 -4.04 9.39
C PRO A 22 -4.90 -4.82 8.07
N ASP A 23 -4.50 -6.09 8.10
CA ASP A 23 -4.52 -6.98 6.94
C ASP A 23 -5.88 -6.94 6.22
N GLY A 24 -5.83 -6.85 4.89
CA GLY A 24 -7.04 -6.72 4.05
C GLY A 24 -7.58 -5.28 3.94
N SER A 25 -6.88 -4.28 4.48
CA SER A 25 -7.22 -2.87 4.35
C SER A 25 -6.04 -2.05 3.82
N LEU A 26 -6.33 -0.99 3.07
CA LEU A 26 -5.31 -0.08 2.53
C LEU A 26 -5.47 1.33 3.05
N GLU A 27 -4.35 1.99 3.30
CA GLU A 27 -4.34 3.40 3.65
C GLU A 27 -4.71 4.25 2.42
N VAL A 28 -5.72 5.10 2.58
CA VAL A 28 -6.18 6.04 1.57
C VAL A 28 -6.11 7.46 2.12
N LYS A 29 -5.87 8.44 1.24
CA LYS A 29 -5.91 9.86 1.64
C LYS A 29 -7.32 10.32 2.02
N GLN A 30 -8.33 9.72 1.42
CA GLN A 30 -9.73 10.08 1.61
C GLN A 30 -10.59 8.84 1.40
N CYS A 31 -11.50 8.57 2.33
CA CYS A 31 -12.48 7.50 2.18
C CYS A 31 -13.49 7.86 1.08
N PRO A 32 -13.58 7.09 -0.02
CA PRO A 32 -14.67 7.26 -0.98
C PRO A 32 -15.99 6.79 -0.34
N SER A 33 -17.09 7.50 -0.60
CA SER A 33 -18.41 7.21 -0.01
C SER A 33 -18.98 5.83 -0.39
N SER A 34 -18.37 5.15 -1.36
CA SER A 34 -18.79 3.85 -1.89
C SER A 34 -18.00 2.66 -1.32
N ALA A 35 -17.07 2.89 -0.39
CA ALA A 35 -16.27 1.82 0.20
C ALA A 35 -16.39 1.78 1.72
N ASP A 36 -16.31 0.58 2.27
CA ASP A 36 -16.16 0.37 3.71
C ASP A 36 -14.83 0.98 4.14
N CYS A 37 -14.87 2.07 4.92
CA CYS A 37 -13.69 2.79 5.33
C CYS A 37 -13.76 3.12 6.83
N PHE A 38 -12.63 3.06 7.51
CA PHE A 38 -12.51 3.33 8.94
C PHE A 38 -11.23 4.10 9.23
N SER A 39 -11.22 4.86 10.31
CA SER A 39 -10.04 5.63 10.72
C SER A 39 -9.28 4.90 11.81
N VAL A 40 -7.95 4.85 11.68
CA VAL A 40 -7.05 4.31 12.71
C VAL A 40 -6.26 5.48 13.27
N THR A 41 -6.35 5.69 14.58
CA THR A 41 -5.62 6.76 15.28
C THR A 41 -4.63 6.14 16.25
N GLU A 42 -3.34 6.33 15.97
CA GLU A 42 -2.23 5.92 16.84
C GLU A 42 -1.24 7.07 16.94
N CYS A 43 -0.70 7.31 18.14
CA CYS A 43 0.29 8.36 18.37
C CYS A 43 -0.10 9.78 17.88
N ASN A 44 -1.36 10.20 18.07
CA ASN A 44 -1.89 11.47 17.56
C ASN A 44 -1.85 11.62 16.02
N ALA A 45 -1.54 10.55 15.28
CA ALA A 45 -1.69 10.48 13.84
C ALA A 45 -2.95 9.68 13.51
N THR A 46 -3.76 10.18 12.59
CA THR A 46 -4.96 9.50 12.11
C THR A 46 -4.79 9.20 10.63
N ILE A 47 -4.95 7.92 10.27
CA ILE A 47 -4.99 7.46 8.89
C ILE A 47 -6.41 6.97 8.56
N HIS A 48 -6.73 6.93 7.26
CA HIS A 48 -7.97 6.35 6.77
C HIS A 48 -7.66 5.03 6.08
N CYS A 49 -8.29 3.96 6.55
CA CYS A 49 -8.16 2.62 6.03
C CYS A 49 -9.43 2.24 5.29
N GLN A 50 -9.29 1.96 4.00
CA GLN A 50 -10.37 1.41 3.21
C GLN A 50 -10.31 -0.11 3.27
N LYS A 51 -11.37 -0.71 3.79
CA LYS A 51 -11.71 -2.12 3.66
C LYS A 51 -12.08 -2.35 2.19
N GLY A 52 -11.11 -2.85 1.44
CA GLY A 52 -11.24 -2.97 -0.01
C GLY A 52 -10.43 -4.13 -0.57
N CYS A 53 -9.98 -5.05 0.29
CA CYS A 53 -9.11 -6.13 -0.13
C CYS A 53 -9.65 -7.51 0.26
N GLU A 54 -10.97 -7.63 0.40
CA GLU A 54 -11.66 -8.93 0.31
C GLU A 54 -11.93 -9.31 -1.17
N GLY A 55 -11.05 -8.88 -2.07
CA GLY A 55 -11.06 -9.23 -3.48
C GLY A 55 -10.07 -10.36 -3.76
N PRO A 56 -10.27 -11.16 -4.83
CA PRO A 56 -9.27 -12.12 -5.24
C PRO A 56 -7.93 -11.42 -5.48
N PRO A 57 -6.79 -12.09 -5.18
CA PRO A 57 -5.48 -11.55 -5.52
C PRO A 57 -5.43 -11.21 -7.01
N PRO A 58 -4.62 -10.21 -7.42
CA PRO A 58 -4.46 -9.95 -8.84
C PRO A 58 -3.96 -11.23 -9.52
N ILE A 59 -4.56 -11.60 -10.65
CA ILE A 59 -4.16 -12.74 -11.48
C ILE A 59 -3.89 -12.26 -12.91
N CYS A 60 -2.99 -12.97 -13.60
CA CYS A 60 -2.73 -12.73 -15.02
C CYS A 60 -3.94 -13.11 -15.88
N ASP A 61 -4.01 -12.54 -17.07
CA ASP A 61 -5.04 -12.89 -18.05
C ASP A 61 -4.89 -14.34 -18.53
N ALA A 62 -5.97 -14.89 -19.10
CA ALA A 62 -6.00 -16.29 -19.49
C ALA A 62 -4.98 -16.57 -20.61
N GLY A 63 -3.98 -17.40 -20.31
CA GLY A 63 -2.87 -17.71 -21.22
C GLY A 63 -1.53 -17.12 -20.77
N ASP A 64 -1.54 -16.24 -19.78
CA ASP A 64 -0.35 -15.57 -19.27
C ASP A 64 0.17 -16.25 -17.99
N THR A 65 1.45 -16.05 -17.71
CA THR A 65 2.14 -16.63 -16.54
C THR A 65 2.65 -15.54 -15.61
N GLU A 66 2.45 -15.72 -14.30
CA GLU A 66 3.02 -14.84 -13.28
C GLU A 66 4.54 -15.05 -13.18
N VAL A 67 5.28 -13.94 -13.14
CA VAL A 67 6.73 -13.93 -13.04
C VAL A 67 7.20 -13.11 -11.85
N SER A 68 8.42 -13.39 -11.37
CA SER A 68 8.98 -12.74 -10.18
C SER A 68 9.30 -11.25 -10.34
N GLY A 69 9.13 -10.67 -11.53
CA GLY A 69 9.38 -9.26 -11.78
C GLY A 69 9.61 -8.92 -13.26
N PRO A 70 9.88 -7.63 -13.55
CA PRO A 70 10.09 -7.15 -14.92
C PRO A 70 11.36 -7.75 -15.56
N SER A 71 12.31 -8.20 -14.75
CA SER A 71 13.53 -8.86 -15.22
C SER A 71 13.31 -10.34 -15.57
N ALA A 72 12.21 -10.96 -15.15
CA ALA A 72 11.86 -12.33 -15.51
C ALA A 72 11.04 -12.41 -16.82
N CYS A 73 10.67 -11.25 -17.38
CA CYS A 73 9.95 -11.06 -18.63
C CYS A 73 10.80 -11.24 -19.91
N LEU A 74 11.99 -11.84 -19.83
CA LEU A 74 13.01 -11.83 -20.89
C LEU A 74 12.74 -12.80 -22.05
N GLN A 75 11.52 -12.82 -22.58
CA GLN A 75 11.22 -13.52 -23.83
C GLN A 75 11.14 -12.46 -24.93
N ASP A 76 11.96 -12.60 -25.98
CA ASP A 76 12.13 -11.61 -27.07
C ASP A 76 10.81 -11.12 -27.69
N ASP A 77 9.76 -11.95 -27.65
CA ASP A 77 8.42 -11.67 -28.20
C ASP A 77 7.28 -11.81 -27.16
N ALA A 78 7.55 -11.63 -25.86
CA ALA A 78 6.49 -11.64 -24.85
C ALA A 78 6.03 -10.24 -24.43
N VAL A 79 4.72 -10.07 -24.29
CA VAL A 79 4.14 -8.88 -23.65
C VAL A 79 4.31 -9.03 -22.15
N CYS A 80 4.88 -8.01 -21.51
CA CYS A 80 4.93 -7.92 -20.06
C CYS A 80 4.15 -6.73 -19.52
N TYR A 81 3.33 -7.02 -18.52
CA TYR A 81 2.52 -6.03 -17.84
C TYR A 81 2.47 -6.34 -16.34
N SER A 82 2.08 -5.35 -15.57
CA SER A 82 1.84 -5.52 -14.13
C SER A 82 0.35 -5.36 -13.84
N ARG A 83 -0.12 -6.12 -12.85
CA ARG A 83 -1.45 -5.93 -12.29
C ARG A 83 -1.32 -5.65 -10.81
N SER A 84 -1.90 -4.53 -10.42
CA SER A 84 -1.96 -4.11 -9.03
C SER A 84 -3.39 -4.18 -8.55
N THR A 85 -3.62 -4.95 -7.50
CA THR A 85 -4.91 -4.99 -6.81
C THR A 85 -4.60 -5.03 -5.33
N CYS A 86 -5.24 -4.15 -4.56
CA CYS A 86 -5.13 -4.19 -3.11
C CYS A 86 -3.69 -4.03 -2.58
N GLY A 87 -2.84 -3.23 -3.27
CA GLY A 87 -1.45 -2.97 -2.87
C GLY A 87 -0.47 -4.11 -3.21
N VAL A 88 -0.99 -5.26 -3.65
CA VAL A 88 -0.20 -6.33 -4.22
C VAL A 88 -0.03 -6.06 -5.71
N THR A 89 1.20 -6.10 -6.18
CA THR A 89 1.53 -5.99 -7.61
C THR A 89 2.17 -7.27 -8.07
N ILE A 90 1.58 -7.91 -9.08
CA ILE A 90 2.17 -9.06 -9.78
C ILE A 90 2.66 -8.63 -11.16
N TRP A 91 3.60 -9.41 -11.71
CA TRP A 91 4.08 -9.26 -13.07
C TRP A 91 3.62 -10.46 -13.89
N CYS A 92 3.09 -10.18 -15.08
CA CYS A 92 2.54 -11.18 -15.97
C CYS A 92 3.27 -11.12 -17.31
N THR A 93 3.54 -12.30 -17.87
CA THR A 93 4.13 -12.45 -19.20
C THR A 93 3.27 -13.37 -20.06
N GLY A 94 3.07 -12.99 -21.31
CA GLY A 94 2.25 -13.72 -22.27
C GLY A 94 2.75 -13.56 -23.71
N PRO A 95 2.29 -14.39 -24.66
CA PRO A 95 2.64 -14.24 -26.07
C PRO A 95 2.17 -12.88 -26.61
N SER A 96 3.00 -12.18 -27.39
CA SER A 96 2.53 -11.06 -28.19
C SER A 96 1.73 -11.59 -29.38
N ASP A 97 0.40 -11.53 -29.31
CA ASP A 97 -0.47 -11.79 -30.45
C ASP A 97 -0.26 -10.74 -31.57
#